data_AF-A0A357ZIF4-F1
#
_entry.id   AF-A0A357ZIF4-F1
#
_cell.length_a   1.000
_cell.length_b   1.000
_cell.length_c   1.000
_cell.angle_alpha   90.00
_cell.angle_beta   90.00
_cell.angle_gamma   90.00
#
_symmetry.space_group_name_H-M   'P 1'
#
loop_
_entity.id
_entity.type
_entity.pdbx_description
1 polymer ?
#
loop_
_entity_poly.entity_id
_entity_poly.type
_entity_poly.pdbx_seq_one_letter_code
_entity_poly.pdbx_strand_id
1 'polypeptide(L)'
;MACIFLFSFTRIIHKKMERFFLFSLGGHMDNKQTIAAMRERAKDNFSKGFNCAECVLEAALAIIDTGLPAESLKMATCFGGGISLYGDTCGAITGAVLAVGAVHGRGQLPQNEDRKAAVKAAGQELYGRPGLYRLFNQIPNRIHEKYGH
;
A
#
# COMPACT_ATOMS: atom_id res chain seq x y z
N MET A 1 -14.74 -13.11 -9.37
CA MET A 1 -15.16 -12.21 -8.27
C MET A 1 -14.10 -11.19 -7.82
N ALA A 2 -12.89 -11.17 -8.39
CA ALA A 2 -11.81 -10.22 -8.02
C ALA A 2 -11.97 -8.80 -8.63
N CYS A 3 -12.61 -8.67 -9.80
CA CYS A 3 -12.76 -7.37 -10.45
C CYS A 3 -13.69 -6.40 -9.70
N ILE A 4 -14.71 -6.86 -8.96
CA ILE A 4 -15.65 -5.96 -8.26
C ILE A 4 -14.97 -5.23 -7.08
N PHE A 5 -13.95 -5.82 -6.46
CA PHE A 5 -13.23 -5.24 -5.32
C PHE A 5 -12.35 -4.03 -5.69
N LEU A 6 -11.90 -3.93 -6.95
CA LEU A 6 -11.18 -2.76 -7.47
C LEU A 6 -12.07 -1.50 -7.57
N PHE A 7 -13.40 -1.63 -7.55
CA PHE A 7 -14.29 -0.51 -7.86
C PHE A 7 -14.49 0.48 -6.71
N SER A 8 -13.89 0.23 -5.54
CA SER A 8 -14.25 0.97 -4.33
C SER A 8 -13.11 1.36 -3.41
N PHE A 9 -11.88 1.11 -3.84
CA PHE A 9 -10.65 1.61 -3.24
C PHE A 9 -10.64 3.14 -3.08
N THR A 10 -11.42 3.84 -3.92
CA THR A 10 -11.34 5.30 -4.11
C THR A 10 -12.06 6.15 -3.06
N ARG A 11 -13.03 5.59 -2.31
CA ARG A 11 -13.77 6.35 -1.27
C ARG A 11 -13.12 6.24 0.12
N ILE A 12 -12.24 5.28 0.30
CA ILE A 12 -11.75 4.85 1.61
C ILE A 12 -10.64 5.76 2.15
N ILE A 13 -9.87 6.45 1.29
CA ILE A 13 -8.67 7.21 1.67
C ILE A 13 -8.98 8.63 2.24
N HIS A 14 -10.25 9.02 2.38
CA HIS A 14 -10.62 10.43 2.24
C HIS A 14 -10.56 11.36 3.48
N LYS A 15 -10.08 10.99 4.69
CA LYS A 15 -10.10 12.00 5.80
C LYS A 15 -8.93 12.05 6.79
N LYS A 16 -8.06 11.03 6.87
CA LYS A 16 -6.89 11.05 7.79
C LYS A 16 -5.51 10.95 7.12
N MET A 17 -5.48 10.59 5.83
CA MET A 17 -4.27 10.61 5.00
C MET A 17 -4.03 11.96 4.31
N GLU A 18 -5.02 12.87 4.34
CA GLU A 18 -4.99 14.14 3.60
C GLU A 18 -3.89 15.10 4.05
N ARG A 19 -3.53 15.12 5.34
CA ARG A 19 -2.51 16.07 5.85
C ARG A 19 -1.06 15.65 5.61
N PHE A 20 -0.82 14.39 5.27
CA PHE A 20 0.53 13.82 5.25
C PHE A 20 1.00 13.43 3.84
N PHE A 21 0.08 13.02 2.96
CA PHE A 21 0.36 12.92 1.51
C PHE A 21 0.76 14.28 0.91
N LEU A 22 0.34 15.39 1.53
CA LEU A 22 0.63 16.78 1.13
C LEU A 22 2.11 17.17 1.14
N PHE A 23 2.98 16.50 1.93
CA PHE A 23 4.38 16.93 2.03
C PHE A 23 5.29 16.26 0.99
N SER A 24 4.91 15.09 0.47
CA SER A 24 5.72 14.36 -0.52
C SER A 24 5.22 14.52 -1.96
N LEU A 25 4.00 15.00 -2.16
CA LEU A 25 3.45 15.36 -3.48
C LEU A 25 3.93 16.75 -3.91
N GLY A 26 5.21 16.86 -4.28
CA GLY A 26 5.68 17.97 -5.10
C GLY A 26 5.07 17.86 -6.50
N GLY A 27 3.87 18.40 -6.70
CA GLY A 27 3.19 18.44 -8.00
C GLY A 27 1.68 18.34 -7.86
N HIS A 28 0.97 19.43 -8.18
CA HIS A 28 -0.48 19.57 -8.05
C HIS A 28 -1.26 18.65 -9.01
N MET A 29 -1.61 17.44 -8.57
CA MET A 29 -2.78 16.70 -9.06
C MET A 29 -3.81 16.63 -7.93
N ASP A 30 -5.09 16.84 -8.23
CA ASP A 30 -6.16 16.66 -7.24
C ASP A 30 -6.19 15.20 -6.78
N ASN A 31 -6.25 14.96 -5.47
CA ASN A 31 -6.24 13.61 -4.88
C ASN A 31 -7.27 12.68 -5.51
N LYS A 32 -8.43 13.22 -5.93
CA LYS A 32 -9.46 12.43 -6.62
C LYS A 32 -9.01 12.00 -8.03
N GLN A 33 -8.28 12.87 -8.74
CA GLN A 33 -7.73 12.57 -10.06
C GLN A 33 -6.63 11.53 -9.98
N THR A 34 -5.70 11.64 -9.01
CA THR A 34 -4.66 10.63 -8.78
C THR A 34 -5.27 9.27 -8.48
N ILE A 35 -6.25 9.23 -7.56
CA ILE A 35 -6.97 8.01 -7.20
C ILE A 35 -7.70 7.40 -8.41
N ALA A 36 -8.33 8.25 -9.24
CA ALA A 36 -9.01 7.80 -10.46
C ALA A 36 -8.00 7.23 -11.49
N ALA A 37 -6.87 7.90 -11.69
CA ALA A 37 -5.81 7.46 -12.59
C ALA A 37 -5.21 6.12 -12.13
N MET A 38 -4.92 5.97 -10.83
CA MET A 38 -4.43 4.71 -10.26
C MET A 38 -5.44 3.58 -10.46
N ARG A 39 -6.73 3.86 -10.26
CA ARG A 39 -7.79 2.87 -10.46
C ARG A 39 -7.87 2.43 -11.92
N GLU A 40 -7.82 3.37 -12.86
CA GLU A 40 -7.94 3.03 -14.27
C GLU A 40 -6.73 2.25 -14.75
N ARG A 41 -5.53 2.69 -14.37
CA ARG A 41 -4.29 1.97 -14.65
C ARG A 41 -4.30 0.55 -14.08
N ALA A 42 -4.78 0.36 -12.85
CA ALA A 42 -4.87 -0.97 -12.25
C ALA A 42 -5.84 -1.89 -13.02
N LYS A 43 -6.93 -1.35 -13.61
CA LYS A 43 -7.81 -2.14 -14.49
C LYS A 43 -7.11 -2.49 -15.80
N ASP A 44 -6.42 -1.54 -16.42
CA ASP A 44 -5.69 -1.77 -17.67
C ASP A 44 -4.59 -2.82 -17.48
N ASN A 45 -3.91 -2.80 -16.33
CA ASN A 45 -2.91 -3.79 -15.97
C ASN A 45 -3.50 -5.20 -15.88
N PHE A 46 -4.71 -5.34 -15.36
CA PHE A 46 -5.35 -6.65 -15.29
C PHE A 46 -5.55 -7.24 -16.69
N SER A 47 -5.95 -6.40 -17.66
CA SER A 47 -6.08 -6.79 -19.07
C SER A 47 -4.75 -7.17 -19.73
N LYS A 48 -3.61 -6.73 -19.18
CA LYS A 48 -2.25 -7.06 -19.66
C LYS A 48 -1.69 -8.34 -19.02
N GLY A 49 -2.43 -9.00 -18.13
CA GLY A 49 -2.02 -10.25 -17.50
C GLY A 49 -1.29 -10.10 -16.15
N PHE A 50 -1.24 -8.89 -15.59
CA PHE A 50 -0.76 -8.71 -14.22
C PHE A 50 -1.73 -9.35 -13.22
N ASN A 51 -1.21 -9.92 -12.14
CA ASN A 51 -2.05 -10.42 -11.06
C ASN A 51 -2.63 -9.26 -10.21
N CYS A 52 -3.55 -9.58 -9.30
CA CYS A 52 -4.26 -8.56 -8.51
C CYS A 52 -3.35 -7.68 -7.63
N ALA A 53 -2.26 -8.22 -7.08
CA ALA A 53 -1.31 -7.45 -6.28
C ALA A 53 -0.42 -6.56 -7.16
N GLU A 54 0.06 -7.11 -8.27
CA GLU A 54 0.89 -6.39 -9.24
C GLU A 54 0.11 -5.23 -9.87
N CYS A 55 -1.16 -5.44 -10.23
CA CYS A 55 -2.01 -4.40 -10.80
C CYS A 55 -2.05 -3.13 -9.94
N VAL A 56 -2.21 -3.31 -8.63
CA VAL A 56 -2.33 -2.21 -7.66
C VAL A 56 -0.98 -1.59 -7.36
N LEU A 57 0.07 -2.39 -7.15
CA LEU A 57 1.41 -1.87 -6.86
C LEU A 57 1.98 -1.12 -8.07
N GLU A 58 1.90 -1.71 -9.26
CA GLU A 58 2.37 -1.07 -10.50
C GLU A 58 1.68 0.27 -10.72
N ALA A 59 0.35 0.31 -10.53
CA ALA A 59 -0.39 1.55 -10.71
C ALA A 59 0.05 2.66 -9.74
N ALA A 60 0.44 2.30 -8.52
CA ALA A 60 1.00 3.23 -7.55
C ALA A 60 2.41 3.68 -7.93
N LEU A 61 3.32 2.75 -8.25
CA LEU A 61 4.70 3.05 -8.63
C LEU A 61 4.79 3.92 -9.89
N ALA A 62 3.83 3.79 -10.80
CA ALA A 62 3.80 4.57 -12.03
C ALA A 62 3.27 6.00 -11.87
N ILE A 63 2.53 6.29 -10.79
CA ILE A 63 1.85 7.58 -10.59
C ILE A 63 2.46 8.36 -9.43
N ILE A 64 2.95 7.66 -8.42
CA ILE A 64 3.55 8.25 -7.22
C ILE A 64 5.06 8.05 -7.30
N ASP A 65 5.81 9.12 -7.11
CA ASP A 65 7.25 9.01 -6.91
C ASP A 65 7.52 8.36 -5.55
N THR A 66 7.96 7.10 -5.59
CA THR A 66 8.28 6.30 -4.41
C THR A 66 9.78 6.13 -4.22
N GLY A 67 10.60 6.56 -5.18
CA GLY A 67 12.04 6.26 -5.22
C GLY A 67 12.38 4.77 -5.42
N LEU A 68 11.38 3.88 -5.61
CA LEU A 68 11.63 2.47 -5.88
C LEU A 68 11.82 2.23 -7.39
N PRO A 69 12.75 1.32 -7.76
CA PRO A 69 12.93 0.93 -9.15
C PRO A 69 11.75 0.06 -9.65
N ALA A 70 11.52 0.01 -10.96
CA ALA A 70 10.42 -0.76 -11.55
C ALA A 70 10.50 -2.26 -11.20
N GLU A 71 11.71 -2.80 -11.02
CA GLU A 71 11.99 -4.17 -10.63
C GLU A 71 11.42 -4.54 -9.26
N SER A 72 11.09 -3.57 -8.40
CA SER A 72 10.42 -3.80 -7.13
C SER A 72 9.06 -4.49 -7.31
N LEU A 73 8.43 -4.35 -8.48
CA LEU A 73 7.15 -4.99 -8.80
C LEU A 73 7.18 -6.51 -8.66
N LYS A 74 8.34 -7.16 -8.90
CA LYS A 74 8.48 -8.63 -8.79
C LYS A 74 8.17 -9.16 -7.38
N MET A 75 8.29 -8.31 -6.35
CA MET A 75 7.94 -8.68 -4.98
C MET A 75 6.43 -8.84 -4.80
N ALA A 76 5.61 -8.24 -5.66
CA ALA A 76 4.16 -8.37 -5.59
C ALA A 76 3.66 -9.70 -6.16
N THR A 77 4.45 -10.39 -6.99
CA THR A 77 4.02 -11.59 -7.72
C THR A 77 3.51 -12.70 -6.80
N CYS A 78 4.17 -12.90 -5.65
CA CYS A 78 3.79 -13.96 -4.70
C CYS A 78 2.43 -13.74 -4.02
N PHE A 79 1.85 -12.53 -4.08
CA PHE A 79 0.55 -12.24 -3.46
C PHE A 79 -0.65 -12.51 -4.38
N GLY A 80 -0.40 -12.82 -5.66
CA GLY A 80 -1.44 -13.22 -6.60
C GLY A 80 -2.23 -14.43 -6.10
N GLY A 81 -3.55 -14.44 -6.35
CA GLY A 81 -4.41 -15.55 -5.90
C GLY A 81 -4.56 -15.68 -4.38
N GLY A 82 -4.08 -14.69 -3.61
CA GLY A 82 -4.27 -14.64 -2.17
C GLY A 82 -3.02 -14.87 -1.31
N ILE A 83 -1.81 -14.77 -1.87
CA ILE A 83 -0.60 -15.51 -1.44
C ILE A 83 -0.56 -16.87 -2.14
N SER A 84 -0.08 -16.88 -3.38
CA SER A 84 0.25 -18.07 -4.17
C SER A 84 -0.81 -19.19 -4.15
N LEU A 85 -2.07 -18.86 -4.44
CA LEU A 85 -3.22 -19.79 -4.50
C LEU A 85 -3.64 -20.40 -3.16
N TYR A 86 -3.13 -19.91 -2.03
CA TYR A 86 -3.59 -20.34 -0.71
C TYR A 86 -5.04 -19.87 -0.42
N GLY A 87 -5.44 -18.71 -0.95
CA GLY A 87 -6.84 -18.26 -0.95
C GLY A 87 -7.29 -17.44 0.27
N ASP A 88 -6.37 -16.98 1.12
CA ASP A 88 -6.70 -16.27 2.37
C ASP A 88 -6.50 -14.74 2.25
N THR A 89 -5.28 -14.29 1.95
CA THR A 89 -4.92 -12.86 2.03
C THR A 89 -5.07 -12.17 0.68
N CYS A 90 -6.08 -11.31 0.51
CA CYS A 90 -6.34 -10.62 -0.75
C CYS A 90 -5.12 -9.86 -1.32
N GLY A 91 -4.62 -10.33 -2.48
CA GLY A 91 -3.44 -9.76 -3.12
C GLY A 91 -3.57 -8.27 -3.49
N ALA A 92 -4.76 -7.81 -3.89
CA ALA A 92 -4.98 -6.39 -4.18
C ALA A 92 -4.82 -5.50 -2.94
N ILE A 93 -5.26 -5.97 -1.77
CA ILE A 93 -5.07 -5.26 -0.50
C ILE A 93 -3.58 -5.25 -0.15
N THR A 94 -2.90 -6.38 -0.29
CA THR A 94 -1.45 -6.47 -0.04
C THR A 94 -0.65 -5.55 -0.96
N GLY A 95 -0.98 -5.49 -2.26
CA GLY A 95 -0.37 -4.56 -3.21
C GLY A 95 -0.54 -3.10 -2.81
N ALA A 96 -1.70 -2.72 -2.28
CA ALA A 96 -1.90 -1.37 -1.75
C ALA A 96 -1.10 -1.08 -0.47
N VAL A 97 -1.02 -2.05 0.44
CA VAL A 97 -0.18 -1.92 1.65
C VAL A 97 1.30 -1.80 1.27
N LEU A 98 1.76 -2.56 0.27
CA LEU A 98 3.10 -2.41 -0.29
C LEU A 98 3.34 -1.01 -0.86
N ALA A 99 2.37 -0.45 -1.60
CA ALA A 99 2.47 0.90 -2.14
C ALA A 99 2.61 1.96 -1.03
N VAL A 100 1.85 1.84 0.07
CA VAL A 100 2.02 2.73 1.24
C VAL A 100 3.36 2.49 1.92
N GLY A 101 3.81 1.23 2.01
CA GLY A 101 5.12 0.86 2.52
C GLY A 101 6.29 1.39 1.68
N ALA A 102 6.11 1.55 0.36
CA ALA A 102 7.13 2.13 -0.51
C ALA A 102 7.45 3.59 -0.14
N VAL A 103 6.47 4.33 0.37
CA VAL A 103 6.62 5.75 0.75
C VAL A 103 6.90 5.92 2.24
N HIS A 104 6.28 5.11 3.09
CA HIS A 104 6.27 5.29 4.55
C HIS A 104 6.92 4.15 5.33
N GLY A 105 7.42 3.12 4.64
CA GLY A 105 8.17 2.04 5.26
C GLY A 105 9.51 2.52 5.80
N ARG A 106 10.03 1.82 6.80
CA ARG A 106 11.37 2.05 7.30
C ARG A 106 12.41 1.52 6.31
N GLY A 107 13.45 2.31 6.05
CA GLY A 107 14.61 1.88 5.25
C GLY A 107 15.76 1.29 6.07
N GLN A 108 15.80 1.56 7.38
CA GLN A 108 16.88 1.17 8.27
C GLN A 108 16.33 0.83 9.66
N LEU A 109 17.11 0.10 10.44
CA LEU A 109 16.80 -0.14 11.86
C LEU A 109 17.30 1.01 12.73
N PRO A 110 16.68 1.30 13.88
CA PRO A 110 17.21 2.23 14.85
C PRO A 110 18.63 1.84 15.27
N GLN A 111 19.56 2.78 15.14
CA GLN A 111 20.95 2.57 15.56
C GLN A 111 21.07 2.82 17.07
N ASN A 112 21.55 1.81 17.80
CA ASN A 112 21.87 1.93 19.22
C ASN A 112 22.95 0.91 19.57
N GLU A 113 23.94 1.31 20.38
CA GLU A 113 25.00 0.43 20.86
C GLU A 113 24.45 -0.67 21.78
N ASP A 114 23.41 -0.36 22.56
CA ASP A 114 22.68 -1.34 23.36
C ASP A 114 21.61 -2.03 22.48
N ARG A 115 21.80 -3.34 22.27
CA ARG A 115 20.86 -4.20 21.54
C ARG A 115 19.43 -4.13 22.09
N LYS A 116 19.23 -4.13 23.41
CA LYS A 116 17.89 -4.06 24.02
C LYS A 116 17.25 -2.71 23.74
N ALA A 117 18.03 -1.63 23.79
CA ALA A 117 17.55 -0.30 23.44
C ALA A 117 17.17 -0.20 21.95
N ALA A 118 17.99 -0.76 21.04
CA ALA A 118 17.67 -0.83 19.61
C ALA A 118 16.35 -1.57 19.34
N VAL A 119 16.17 -2.75 19.95
CA VAL A 119 14.94 -3.55 19.80
C VAL A 119 13.73 -2.81 20.37
N LYS A 120 13.88 -2.14 21.52
CA LYS A 120 12.81 -1.32 22.11
C LYS A 120 12.42 -0.16 21.20
N ALA A 121 13.40 0.55 20.63
CA ALA A 121 13.15 1.63 19.68
C ALA A 121 12.44 1.14 18.42
N ALA A 122 12.86 -0.01 17.86
CA ALA A 122 12.19 -0.62 16.71
C ALA A 122 10.75 -1.03 17.04
N GLY A 123 10.52 -1.54 18.26
CA GLY A 123 9.19 -1.83 18.78
C GLY A 123 8.33 -0.57 18.89
N GLN A 124 8.89 0.54 19.37
CA GLN A 124 8.18 1.81 19.45
C GLN A 124 7.86 2.41 18.07
N GLU A 125 8.76 2.29 17.10
CA GLU A 125 8.52 2.73 15.72
C GLU A 125 7.34 1.98 15.06
N LEU A 126 7.25 0.66 15.28
CA LEU A 126 6.20 -0.17 14.70
C LEU A 126 4.88 -0.09 15.49
N TYR A 127 4.92 -0.31 16.81
CA TYR A 127 3.77 -0.46 17.70
C TYR A 127 3.41 0.79 18.50
N GLY A 128 4.18 1.89 18.39
CA GLY A 128 3.96 3.14 19.13
C GLY A 128 2.69 3.89 18.72
N ARG A 129 2.42 5.01 19.41
CA ARG A 129 1.26 5.87 19.16
C ARG A 129 1.72 7.29 18.80
N PRO A 130 1.82 7.67 17.51
CA PRO A 130 1.57 6.85 16.30
C PRO A 130 2.75 5.92 15.97
N GLY A 131 2.47 4.79 15.31
CA GLY A 131 3.47 3.80 14.89
C GLY A 131 3.05 3.20 13.55
N LEU A 132 4.00 2.68 12.77
CA LEU A 132 3.82 2.33 11.36
C LEU A 132 2.68 1.32 11.12
N TYR A 133 2.46 0.37 12.02
CA TYR A 133 1.37 -0.61 11.86
C TYR A 133 -0.02 0.03 11.88
N ARG A 134 -0.19 1.14 12.60
CA ARG A 134 -1.46 1.89 12.63
C ARG A 134 -1.69 2.69 11.36
N LEU A 135 -0.64 2.95 10.57
CA LEU A 135 -0.77 3.53 9.24
C LEU A 135 -1.19 2.44 8.24
N PHE A 136 -0.45 1.32 8.20
CA PHE A 136 -0.70 0.26 7.23
C PHE A 136 -2.03 -0.47 7.45
N ASN A 137 -2.42 -0.71 8.71
CA ASN A 137 -3.67 -1.41 9.00
C ASN A 137 -4.95 -0.62 8.66
N GLN A 138 -4.84 0.67 8.32
CA GLN A 138 -5.99 1.47 7.88
C GLN A 138 -6.61 0.90 6.61
N ILE A 139 -5.80 0.34 5.71
CA ILE A 139 -6.30 -0.23 4.45
C ILE A 139 -7.18 -1.46 4.74
N PRO A 140 -6.68 -2.54 5.35
CA PRO A 140 -7.50 -3.72 5.61
C PRO A 140 -8.68 -3.41 6.53
N ASN A 141 -8.50 -2.59 7.59
CA ASN A 141 -9.61 -2.25 8.48
C ASN A 141 -10.75 -1.56 7.75
N ARG A 142 -10.47 -0.59 6.87
CA ARG A 142 -11.53 0.11 6.12
C ARG A 142 -12.16 -0.75 5.03
N ILE A 143 -11.42 -1.70 4.47
CA ILE A 143 -11.98 -2.69 3.55
C ILE A 143 -12.92 -3.61 4.33
N HIS A 144 -12.50 -4.11 5.48
CA HIS A 144 -13.33 -4.93 6.35
C HIS A 144 -14.60 -4.20 6.80
N GLU A 145 -14.48 -2.95 7.28
CA GLU A 145 -15.64 -2.12 7.66
C GLU A 145 -16.64 -1.93 6.50
N LYS A 146 -16.15 -1.88 5.25
CA LYS A 146 -17.00 -1.62 4.08
C LYS A 146 -17.57 -2.89 3.45
N TYR A 147 -16.85 -4.01 3.52
CA TYR A 147 -17.16 -5.23 2.79
C TYR A 147 -17.44 -6.45 3.66
N GLY A 148 -17.14 -6.40 4.95
CA GLY A 148 -17.29 -7.54 5.86
C GLY A 148 -16.31 -8.68 5.62
N HIS A 149 -15.24 -8.44 4.85
CA HIS A 149 -14.13 -9.36 4.61
C HIS A 149 -12.88 -8.86 5.34
#